data_AF-A0ABD2PEV0-F1
#
_entry.id   AF-A0ABD2PEV0-F1
#
_cell.length_a   1.000
_cell.length_b   1.000
_cell.length_c   1.000
_cell.angle_alpha   90.00
_cell.angle_beta   90.00
_cell.angle_gamma   90.00
#
_symmetry.space_group_name_H-M   'P 1'
#
loop_
_entity.id
_entity.type
_entity.pdbx_description
1 polymer ?
#
loop_
_entity_poly.entity_id
_entity_poly.type
_entity_poly.pdbx_seq_one_letter_code
_entity_poly.pdbx_strand_id
1 'polypeptide(L)'
;MEKFAKTMFMAIPSVCNENENLPAFLREWRKYKLTIPTYGAIFISQGNSHVLMVQRYSGNWNFPRGKMKRRENPEEYAVREVFEEVGLDNSNLIKSDEYFENKEKKIFYFRNNKCSVAFPN
;
A
#
# COMPACT_ATOMS: atom_id res chain seq x y z
N MET A 1 -18.90 -3.44 0.02
CA MET A 1 -18.60 -2.04 -0.36
C MET A 1 -19.80 -1.36 -1.02
N GLU A 2 -20.38 -1.90 -2.10
CA GLU A 2 -21.53 -1.26 -2.78
C GLU A 2 -22.79 -1.15 -1.90
N LYS A 3 -23.18 -2.25 -1.23
CA LYS A 3 -24.27 -2.24 -0.25
C LYS A 3 -24.07 -1.18 0.84
N PHE A 4 -22.84 -1.08 1.36
CA PHE A 4 -22.48 -0.09 2.38
C PHE A 4 -22.58 1.35 1.83
N ALA A 5 -22.05 1.62 0.64
CA ALA A 5 -22.13 2.93 0.02
C ALA A 5 -23.59 3.35 -0.22
N LYS A 6 -24.43 2.43 -0.72
CA LYS A 6 -25.87 2.66 -0.90
C LYS A 6 -26.57 3.00 0.42
N THR A 7 -26.31 2.24 1.48
CA THR A 7 -26.87 2.51 2.82
C THR A 7 -26.40 3.86 3.36
N MET A 8 -25.13 4.22 3.18
CA MET A 8 -24.58 5.48 3.66
C MET A 8 -25.19 6.69 2.94
N PHE A 9 -25.36 6.62 1.61
CA PHE A 9 -25.97 7.70 0.83
C PHE A 9 -27.46 7.89 1.14
N MET A 10 -28.18 6.80 1.42
CA MET A 10 -29.56 6.88 1.90
C MET A 10 -29.67 7.52 3.29
N ALA A 11 -28.70 7.27 4.16
CA ALA A 11 -28.70 7.81 5.52
C ALA A 11 -28.29 9.29 5.58
N ILE A 12 -27.48 9.76 4.63
CA ILE A 12 -26.99 11.14 4.59
C ILE A 12 -27.12 11.69 3.16
N PRO A 13 -28.31 12.16 2.76
CA PRO A 13 -28.59 12.61 1.38
C PRO A 13 -27.68 13.76 0.90
N SER A 14 -27.15 14.57 1.80
CA SER A 14 -26.23 15.67 1.46
C SER A 14 -24.84 15.22 1.00
N VAL A 15 -24.49 13.94 1.17
CA VAL A 15 -23.14 13.40 0.82
C VAL A 15 -23.06 12.97 -0.63
N CYS A 16 -24.19 12.65 -1.27
CA CYS A 16 -24.21 12.18 -2.66
C CYS A 16 -25.53 12.54 -3.32
N ASN A 17 -25.47 13.11 -4.52
CA ASN A 17 -26.66 13.47 -5.28
C ASN A 17 -27.46 12.21 -5.63
N GLU A 18 -28.76 12.24 -5.36
CA GLU A 18 -29.70 11.11 -5.53
C GLU A 18 -29.76 10.54 -6.97
N ASN A 19 -29.26 11.29 -7.95
CA ASN A 19 -29.25 10.95 -9.37
C ASN A 19 -27.95 10.28 -9.86
N GLU A 20 -26.96 10.04 -9.00
CA GLU A 20 -25.72 9.38 -9.41
C GLU A 20 -25.91 7.86 -9.56
N ASN A 21 -25.55 7.33 -10.74
CA ASN A 21 -25.46 5.89 -10.96
C ASN A 21 -24.29 5.33 -10.13
N LEU A 22 -24.59 4.92 -8.89
CA LEU A 22 -23.62 4.40 -7.92
C LEU A 22 -22.73 3.27 -8.50
N PRO A 23 -23.26 2.25 -9.22
CA PRO A 23 -22.42 1.26 -9.88
C PRO A 23 -21.40 1.86 -10.88
N ALA A 24 -21.83 2.83 -11.69
CA ALA A 24 -20.95 3.51 -12.62
C ALA A 24 -19.88 4.34 -11.89
N PHE A 25 -20.28 5.10 -10.87
CA PHE A 25 -19.36 5.86 -10.02
C PHE A 25 -18.32 4.95 -9.36
N LEU A 26 -18.74 3.85 -8.72
CA LEU A 26 -17.82 2.90 -8.08
C LEU A 26 -16.86 2.27 -9.08
N ARG A 27 -17.30 2.02 -10.33
CA ARG A 27 -16.44 1.52 -11.40
C ARG A 27 -15.38 2.55 -11.80
N GLU A 28 -15.76 3.81 -12.00
CA GLU A 28 -14.81 4.88 -12.32
C GLU A 28 -13.84 5.13 -11.15
N TRP A 29 -14.34 5.11 -9.91
CA TRP A 29 -13.51 5.21 -8.71
C TRP A 29 -12.50 4.06 -8.61
N ARG A 30 -12.89 2.82 -8.93
CA ARG A 30 -11.95 1.68 -8.98
C ARG A 30 -10.86 1.89 -10.02
N LYS A 31 -11.21 2.37 -11.22
CA LYS A 31 -10.24 2.69 -12.29
C LYS A 31 -9.27 3.77 -11.82
N TYR A 32 -9.76 4.86 -11.23
CA TYR A 32 -8.93 5.91 -10.65
C TYR A 32 -8.01 5.35 -9.56
N LYS A 33 -8.51 4.51 -8.65
CA LYS A 33 -7.68 3.89 -7.61
C LYS A 33 -6.53 3.07 -8.19
N LEU A 34 -6.61 2.55 -9.42
CA LEU A 34 -5.52 1.81 -10.06
C LEU A 34 -4.41 2.72 -10.59
N THR A 35 -4.69 4.01 -10.84
CA THR A 35 -3.69 4.97 -11.33
C THR A 35 -2.87 5.61 -10.22
N ILE A 36 -3.26 5.42 -8.96
CA ILE A 36 -2.54 5.99 -7.82
C ILE A 36 -1.23 5.23 -7.62
N PRO A 37 -0.07 5.91 -7.65
CA PRO A 37 1.23 5.26 -7.47
C PRO A 37 1.30 4.60 -6.09
N THR A 38 1.96 3.46 -6.03
CA THR A 38 2.19 2.75 -4.78
C THR A 38 3.64 2.75 -4.37
N TYR A 39 3.88 2.94 -3.07
CA TYR A 39 5.19 2.91 -2.44
C TYR A 39 5.20 1.90 -1.29
N GLY A 40 6.35 1.32 -1.05
CA GLY A 40 6.54 0.28 -0.06
C GLY A 40 7.98 -0.18 -0.01
N ALA A 41 8.19 -1.34 0.61
CA ALA A 41 9.51 -1.87 0.93
C ALA A 41 9.67 -3.34 0.58
N ILE A 42 10.86 -3.73 0.14
CA ILE A 42 11.29 -5.12 0.09
C ILE A 42 12.32 -5.34 1.18
N PHE A 43 12.02 -6.24 2.13
CA PHE A 43 12.96 -6.67 3.15
C PHE A 43 13.57 -8.00 2.75
N ILE A 44 14.89 -8.04 2.69
CA ILE A 44 15.66 -9.24 2.36
C ILE A 44 16.38 -9.72 3.63
N SER A 45 16.36 -11.02 3.91
CA SER A 45 17.02 -11.60 5.09
C SER A 45 18.55 -11.48 5.03
N GLN A 46 19.20 -11.60 6.19
CA GLN A 46 20.65 -11.72 6.27
C GLN A 46 21.09 -13.00 5.52
N GLY A 47 21.86 -12.84 4.45
CA GLY A 47 22.25 -13.94 3.55
C GLY A 47 21.44 -14.04 2.25
N ASN A 48 20.52 -13.10 1.99
CA ASN A 48 19.74 -13.01 0.74
C ASN A 48 18.91 -14.26 0.42
N SER A 49 18.47 -15.00 1.43
CA SER A 49 17.76 -16.27 1.27
C SER A 49 16.23 -16.13 1.30
N HIS A 50 15.72 -15.12 2.00
CA HIS A 50 14.28 -14.93 2.23
C HIS A 50 13.87 -13.48 2.04
N VAL A 51 12.57 -13.28 1.77
CA VAL A 51 11.94 -11.95 1.68
C VAL A 51 10.68 -11.88 2.53
N LEU A 52 10.39 -10.69 3.07
CA LEU A 52 9.14 -10.43 3.78
C LEU A 52 8.01 -10.15 2.79
N MET A 53 6.89 -10.84 2.96
CA MET A 53 5.67 -10.64 2.17
C MET A 53 4.45 -10.62 3.08
N VAL A 54 3.43 -9.86 2.68
CA VAL A 54 2.11 -9.83 3.31
C VAL A 54 1.12 -10.61 2.45
N GLN A 55 0.29 -11.44 3.09
CA GLN A 55 -0.78 -12.16 2.43
C GLN A 55 -2.08 -11.38 2.54
N ARG A 56 -2.74 -11.16 1.41
CA ARG A 56 -4.11 -10.62 1.39
C ARG A 56 -5.10 -11.72 1.78
N TYR A 57 -6.26 -11.34 2.31
CA TYR A 57 -7.38 -12.25 2.53
C TYR A 57 -7.78 -13.07 1.30
N SER A 58 -7.49 -12.57 0.09
CA SER A 58 -7.73 -13.30 -1.16
C SER A 58 -6.69 -14.39 -1.47
N GLY A 59 -5.74 -14.66 -0.56
CA GLY A 59 -4.64 -15.62 -0.75
C GLY A 59 -3.43 -15.09 -1.52
N ASN A 60 -3.51 -13.90 -2.11
CA ASN A 60 -2.42 -13.31 -2.90
C ASN A 60 -1.34 -12.70 -2.01
N TRP A 61 -0.08 -13.03 -2.27
CA TRP A 61 1.09 -12.48 -1.58
C TRP A 61 1.62 -11.24 -2.28
N ASN A 62 1.99 -10.21 -1.51
CA ASN A 62 2.60 -8.97 -2.01
C ASN A 62 3.69 -8.48 -1.05
N PHE A 63 4.59 -7.62 -1.53
CA PHE A 63 5.43 -6.84 -0.63
C PHE A 63 4.59 -5.79 0.13
N PRO A 64 4.99 -5.42 1.35
CA PRO A 64 4.29 -4.39 2.11
C PRO A 64 4.33 -3.05 1.37
N ARG A 65 3.15 -2.52 1.00
CA ARG A 65 3.03 -1.31 0.16
C ARG A 65 1.61 -0.72 0.17
N GLY A 66 1.52 0.59 -0.01
CA GLY A 66 0.25 1.32 -0.09
C GLY A 66 0.18 2.38 -1.18
N LYS A 67 -0.98 3.05 -1.30
CA LYS A 67 -1.31 4.04 -2.36
C LYS A 67 -1.09 5.47 -1.92
N MET A 68 -0.09 6.14 -2.50
CA MET A 68 0.36 7.47 -2.09
C MET A 68 -0.77 8.49 -1.91
N LYS A 69 -0.71 9.25 -0.80
CA LYS A 69 -1.52 10.45 -0.60
C LYS A 69 -0.82 11.66 -1.24
N ARG A 70 -1.58 12.69 -1.61
CA ARG A 70 -1.01 13.89 -2.25
C ARG A 70 -0.05 14.62 -1.30
N ARG A 71 1.10 15.03 -1.83
CA ARG A 71 2.09 15.95 -1.24
C ARG A 71 3.00 15.41 -0.12
N GLU A 72 3.11 14.09 0.03
CA GLU A 72 4.06 13.48 0.99
C GLU A 72 5.39 13.13 0.31
N ASN A 73 6.47 12.97 1.08
CA ASN A 73 7.70 12.38 0.58
C ASN A 73 7.48 10.86 0.35
N PRO A 74 7.84 10.30 -0.83
CA PRO A 74 7.82 8.86 -1.09
C PRO A 74 8.42 7.97 0.01
N GLU A 75 9.50 8.42 0.66
CA GLU A 75 10.22 7.64 1.66
C GLU A 75 9.42 7.53 2.97
N GLU A 76 8.96 8.68 3.49
CA GLU A 76 8.09 8.75 4.67
C GLU A 76 6.81 7.94 4.46
N TYR A 77 6.27 7.97 3.23
CA TYR A 77 5.11 7.18 2.85
C TYR A 77 5.38 5.67 2.93
N ALA A 78 6.49 5.22 2.35
CA ALA A 78 6.86 3.81 2.36
C ALA A 78 7.07 3.30 3.80
N VAL A 79 7.67 4.12 4.68
CA VAL A 79 7.85 3.79 6.10
C VAL A 79 6.50 3.63 6.80
N ARG A 80 5.58 4.59 6.63
CA ARG A 80 4.25 4.53 7.25
C ARG A 80 3.47 3.28 6.82
N GLU A 81 3.45 2.97 5.52
CA GLU A 81 2.70 1.81 5.02
C GLU A 81 3.26 0.48 5.52
N VAL A 82 4.59 0.34 5.60
CA VAL A 82 5.21 -0.86 6.17
C VAL A 82 4.83 -1.01 7.63
N PHE A 83 4.83 0.08 8.38
CA PHE A 83 4.42 0.07 9.78
C PHE A 83 2.93 -0.28 9.93
N GLU A 84 2.05 0.24 9.09
CA GLU A 84 0.61 -0.09 9.10
C GLU A 84 0.31 -1.55 8.75
N GLU A 85 1.04 -2.14 7.79
CA GLU A 85 0.78 -3.51 7.34
C GLU A 85 1.51 -4.59 8.17
N VAL A 86 2.69 -4.27 8.74
CA VAL A 86 3.56 -5.27 9.40
C VAL A 86 4.08 -4.84 10.77
N GLY A 87 3.86 -3.60 11.21
CA GLY A 87 4.33 -3.09 12.50
C GLY A 87 5.84 -2.87 12.60
N LEU A 88 6.55 -2.86 11.47
CA LEU A 88 8.00 -2.66 11.42
C LEU A 88 8.33 -1.19 11.15
N ASP A 89 9.10 -0.57 12.04
CA ASP A 89 9.67 0.77 11.81
C ASP A 89 10.99 0.64 11.05
N ASN A 90 10.99 1.11 9.81
CA ASN A 90 12.14 1.12 8.90
C ASN A 90 12.60 2.55 8.54
N SER A 91 12.23 3.56 9.33
CA SER A 91 12.63 4.97 9.14
C SER A 91 14.15 5.14 8.96
N ASN A 92 14.95 4.40 9.74
CA ASN A 92 16.40 4.45 9.71
C ASN A 92 17.05 3.56 8.64
N LEU A 93 16.27 2.81 7.88
CA LEU A 93 16.75 1.85 6.88
C LEU A 93 16.50 2.33 5.46
N ILE A 94 15.62 3.31 5.27
CA ILE A 94 15.28 3.80 3.94
C ILE A 94 16.42 4.59 3.32
N LYS A 95 16.80 4.21 2.09
CA LYS A 95 17.77 4.93 1.27
C LYS A 95 17.12 5.35 -0.03
N SER A 96 17.23 6.64 -0.35
CA SER A 96 16.57 7.26 -1.51
C SER A 96 17.06 6.74 -2.87
N ASP A 97 18.25 6.14 -2.92
CA ASP A 97 18.92 5.65 -4.13
C ASP A 97 18.71 4.14 -4.39
N GLU A 98 18.18 3.38 -3.42
CA GLU A 98 17.93 1.94 -3.55
C GLU A 98 16.44 1.65 -3.81
N TYR A 99 16.00 1.75 -5.07
CA TYR A 99 14.61 1.47 -5.45
C TYR A 99 14.45 0.81 -6.83
N PHE A 100 13.29 0.17 -7.02
CA PHE A 100 12.78 -0.26 -8.33
C PHE A 100 11.56 0.58 -8.69
N GLU A 101 11.53 1.13 -9.89
CA GLU A 101 10.42 1.94 -10.38
C GLU A 101 9.93 1.44 -11.74
N ASN A 102 8.62 1.42 -11.91
CA ASN A 102 7.95 1.28 -13.19
C ASN A 102 6.86 2.35 -13.32
N LYS A 103 6.16 2.38 -14.46
CA LYS A 103 5.15 3.40 -14.77
C LYS A 103 4.03 3.58 -13.73
N GLU A 104 3.76 2.58 -12.88
CA GLU A 104 2.64 2.58 -11.93
C GLU A 104 3.07 2.38 -10.46
N LYS A 105 4.34 2.04 -10.21
CA LYS A 105 4.82 1.58 -8.90
C LYS A 105 6.27 2.01 -8.70
N LYS A 106 6.57 2.56 -7.53
CA LYS A 106 7.94 2.77 -7.06
C LYS A 106 8.10 2.03 -5.74
N ILE A 107 8.88 0.95 -5.72
CA ILE A 107 9.10 0.11 -4.55
C ILE A 107 10.55 0.30 -4.12
N PHE A 108 10.76 0.80 -2.91
CA PHE A 108 12.08 0.87 -2.31
C PHE A 108 12.48 -0.54 -1.86
N TYR A 109 13.76 -0.88 -1.95
CA TYR A 109 14.24 -2.16 -1.45
C TYR A 109 15.37 -1.93 -0.47
N PHE A 110 15.40 -2.76 0.56
CA PHE A 110 16.41 -2.68 1.61
C PHE A 110 17.14 -4.01 1.66
N ARG A 111 18.44 -3.95 1.35
CA ARG A 111 19.33 -5.06 1.66
C ARG A 111 19.77 -4.94 3.10
N ASN A 112 19.47 -6.00 3.84
CA ASN A 112 19.63 -5.94 5.26
C ASN A 112 20.98 -6.50 5.72
N ASN A 113 21.74 -5.65 6.40
CA ASN A 113 22.82 -6.07 7.31
C ASN A 113 22.48 -5.78 8.80
N LYS A 114 21.28 -5.28 9.16
CA LYS A 114 20.96 -4.75 10.53
C LYS A 114 19.53 -4.93 11.09
N CYS A 115 18.57 -5.42 10.32
CA CYS A 115 17.16 -5.59 10.69
C CYS A 115 17.02 -6.98 11.29
N SER A 116 16.87 -7.05 12.60
CA SER A 116 16.65 -8.28 13.37
C SER A 116 15.21 -8.78 13.25
N VAL A 117 14.67 -8.82 12.02
CA VAL A 117 13.42 -9.55 11.79
C VAL A 117 13.78 -11.03 11.89
N ALA A 118 13.44 -11.64 13.01
CA ALA A 118 13.52 -13.08 13.18
C ALA A 118 12.53 -13.70 12.19
N PHE A 119 13.04 -14.22 11.08
CA PHE A 119 12.26 -15.10 10.23
C PHE A 119 12.05 -16.41 11.02
N PRO A 120 10.81 -16.85 11.25
CA PRO A 120 10.58 -18.14 11.90
C PRO A 120 11.25 -19.25 11.08
N ASN A 121 11.89 -20.18 11.78
CA ASN A 121 12.50 -21.38 11.20
C ASN A 121 11.44 -22.34 10.63
#